data_AF-A0A090MS87-F1
#
_entry.id   AF-A0A090MS87-F1
#
_cell.length_a   1.000
_cell.length_b   1.000
_cell.length_c   1.000
_cell.angle_alpha   90.00
_cell.angle_beta   90.00
_cell.angle_gamma   90.00
#
_symmetry.space_group_name_H-M   'P 1'
#
loop_
_entity.id
_entity.type
_entity.pdbx_description
1 polymer ?
#
loop_
_entity_poly.entity_id
_entity_poly.type
_entity_poly.pdbx_seq_one_letter_code
_entity_poly.pdbx_strand_id
1 'polypeptide(L)'
;MQAADPFGEETTLTAKKVVVLKGKAVWDSAFETLTDSIKALNTLLAKQKIDPAGPVLIVYTSTDDAGFTFQAEMPLNQDPKNLPKTMSIGQSPEGKVLKFVHRGSYDNMDNTYEAITNYLDEKKLEAKDSFIEEYVTDPLKTEEDKLIINVFVPLK
;
A
#
# COMPACT_ATOMS: atom_id res chain seq x y z
N MET A 1 -26.53 -8.60 5.39
CA MET A 1 -26.00 -7.64 4.40
C MET A 1 -24.91 -6.87 5.10
N GLN A 2 -23.65 -7.03 4.68
CA GLN A 2 -22.57 -6.18 5.18
C GLN A 2 -22.78 -4.80 4.56
N ALA A 3 -22.77 -3.73 5.36
CA ALA A 3 -22.89 -2.37 4.83
C ALA A 3 -21.75 -2.13 3.84
N ALA A 4 -22.03 -1.47 2.72
CA ALA A 4 -20.99 -1.04 1.79
C ALA A 4 -20.03 -0.10 2.54
N ASP A 5 -18.72 -0.28 2.35
CA ASP A 5 -17.76 0.62 2.96
C ASP A 5 -17.95 2.05 2.41
N PRO A 6 -17.78 3.06 3.26
CA PRO A 6 -17.83 4.45 2.81
C PRO A 6 -16.76 4.69 1.74
N PHE A 7 -17.18 5.28 0.61
CA PHE A 7 -16.28 5.66 -0.46
C PHE A 7 -15.78 7.09 -0.20
N GLY A 8 -14.47 7.24 0.04
CA GLY A 8 -13.86 8.51 0.39
C GLY A 8 -14.06 8.90 1.86
N GLU A 9 -13.75 7.99 2.77
CA GLU A 9 -13.79 8.26 4.21
C GLU A 9 -12.59 9.12 4.63
N GLU A 10 -12.82 10.30 5.21
CA GLU A 10 -11.75 11.10 5.79
C GLU A 10 -11.15 10.41 7.02
N THR A 11 -9.84 10.21 7.01
CA THR A 11 -9.11 9.64 8.14
C THR A 11 -7.73 10.27 8.30
N THR A 12 -7.04 9.91 9.38
CA THR A 12 -5.69 10.39 9.66
C THR A 12 -4.76 9.20 9.84
N LEU A 13 -3.77 9.09 8.95
CA LEU A 13 -2.68 8.13 9.10
C LEU A 13 -1.77 8.59 10.23
N THR A 14 -1.39 7.65 11.08
CA THR A 14 -0.40 7.86 12.14
C THR A 14 0.88 7.14 11.73
N ALA A 15 2.03 7.83 11.81
CA ALA A 15 3.32 7.25 11.50
C ALA A 15 3.58 6.00 12.35
N LYS A 16 3.97 4.91 11.70
CA LYS A 16 4.40 3.66 12.33
C LYS A 16 5.83 3.38 11.92
N LYS A 17 6.61 2.81 12.85
CA LYS A 17 7.92 2.27 12.51
C LYS A 17 7.76 1.14 11.51
N VAL A 18 8.50 1.21 10.41
CA VAL A 18 8.44 0.25 9.30
C VAL A 18 9.83 -0.18 8.87
N VAL A 19 9.93 -1.39 8.33
CA VAL A 19 11.03 -1.72 7.40
C VAL A 19 10.56 -1.40 6.00
N VAL A 20 11.39 -0.66 5.28
CA VAL A 20 11.14 -0.12 3.95
C VAL A 20 12.00 -0.88 2.96
N LEU A 21 11.40 -1.41 1.90
CA LEU A 21 12.06 -1.90 0.70
C LEU A 21 11.66 -0.99 -0.47
N LYS A 22 12.65 -0.42 -1.16
CA LYS A 22 12.39 0.40 -2.35
C LYS A 22 12.39 -0.48 -3.60
N GLY A 23 11.40 -0.26 -4.46
CA GLY A 23 11.23 -1.01 -5.70
C GLY A 23 10.82 -0.14 -6.87
N LYS A 24 10.92 -0.71 -8.07
CA LYS A 24 10.36 -0.17 -9.30
C LYS A 24 9.66 -1.32 -10.03
N ALA A 25 8.48 -1.06 -10.55
CA ALA A 25 7.71 -2.01 -11.35
C ALA A 25 7.27 -1.37 -12.67
N VAL A 26 6.89 -2.22 -13.62
CA VAL A 26 6.12 -1.83 -14.81
C VAL A 26 4.69 -2.31 -14.64
N TRP A 27 3.73 -1.70 -15.33
CA TRP A 27 2.30 -2.01 -15.15
C TRP A 27 1.97 -3.48 -15.41
N ASP A 28 2.51 -4.06 -16.49
CA ASP A 28 2.29 -5.46 -16.88
C ASP A 28 2.69 -6.49 -15.79
N SER A 29 3.65 -6.15 -14.92
CA SER A 29 4.14 -7.04 -13.86
C SER A 29 4.04 -6.40 -12.48
N ALA A 30 3.12 -5.44 -12.32
CA ALA A 30 2.94 -4.67 -11.11
C ALA A 30 2.67 -5.59 -9.91
N PHE A 31 1.63 -6.41 -10.00
CA PHE A 31 1.22 -7.29 -8.90
C PHE A 31 2.30 -8.30 -8.51
N GLU A 32 2.96 -8.92 -9.50
CA GLU A 32 4.09 -9.82 -9.27
C GLU A 32 5.23 -9.11 -8.53
N THR A 33 5.62 -7.91 -8.98
CA THR A 33 6.71 -7.14 -8.37
C THR A 33 6.39 -6.72 -6.93
N LEU A 34 5.14 -6.32 -6.67
CA LEU A 34 4.67 -5.95 -5.34
C LEU A 34 4.65 -7.17 -4.41
N THR A 35 4.09 -8.29 -4.85
CA THR A 35 4.05 -9.53 -4.05
C THR A 35 5.44 -10.09 -3.76
N ASP A 36 6.38 -10.04 -4.71
CA ASP A 36 7.77 -10.43 -4.47
C ASP A 36 8.47 -9.54 -3.44
N SER A 37 8.20 -8.23 -3.48
CA SER A 37 8.69 -7.28 -2.48
C SER A 37 8.15 -7.59 -1.08
N ILE A 38 6.85 -7.90 -0.98
CA ILE A 38 6.18 -8.31 0.27
C ILE A 38 6.78 -9.63 0.78
N LYS A 39 7.01 -10.60 -0.12
CA LYS A 39 7.64 -11.88 0.21
C LYS A 39 9.07 -11.71 0.73
N ALA A 40 9.84 -10.79 0.15
CA ALA A 40 11.19 -10.47 0.62
C ALA A 40 11.19 -9.88 2.05
N LEU A 41 10.27 -8.95 2.32
CA LEU A 41 10.06 -8.39 3.66
C LEU A 41 9.65 -9.48 4.67
N ASN A 42 8.64 -10.29 4.34
CA ASN A 42 8.20 -11.40 5.18
C ASN A 42 9.33 -12.40 5.45
N THR A 43 10.15 -12.71 4.45
CA THR A 43 11.30 -13.61 4.60
C THR A 43 12.35 -13.05 5.56
N LEU A 44 12.64 -11.74 5.48
CA LEU A 44 13.55 -11.08 6.41
C LEU A 44 13.04 -11.20 7.86
N LEU A 45 11.76 -10.88 8.08
CA LEU A 45 11.17 -10.88 9.42
C LEU A 45 11.05 -12.29 9.99
N ALA A 46 10.62 -13.26 9.19
CA ALA A 46 10.53 -14.66 9.58
C ALA A 46 11.88 -15.25 10.02
N LYS A 47 12.98 -14.93 9.30
CA LYS A 47 14.35 -15.35 9.68
C LYS A 47 14.75 -14.86 11.07
N GLN A 48 14.19 -13.74 11.50
CA GLN A 48 14.48 -13.10 12.79
C GLN A 48 13.38 -13.33 13.83
N LYS A 49 12.35 -14.11 13.49
CA LYS A 49 11.16 -14.37 14.32
C LYS A 49 10.49 -13.06 14.78
N ILE A 50 10.41 -12.09 13.87
CA ILE A 50 9.71 -10.83 14.08
C ILE A 50 8.36 -10.95 13.41
N ASP A 51 7.29 -10.74 14.17
CA ASP A 51 5.94 -10.65 13.61
C ASP A 51 5.69 -9.24 13.09
N PRO A 52 5.09 -9.09 11.88
CA PRO A 52 4.62 -7.80 11.40
C PRO A 52 3.63 -7.15 12.39
N ALA A 53 3.71 -5.83 12.54
CA ALA A 53 2.83 -5.06 13.42
C ALA A 53 1.55 -4.55 12.72
N GLY A 54 1.24 -5.07 11.54
CA GLY A 54 0.10 -4.64 10.74
C GLY A 54 0.19 -5.09 9.28
N PRO A 55 -0.80 -4.71 8.46
CA PRO A 55 -0.78 -4.93 7.02
C PRO A 55 0.40 -4.20 6.36
N VAL A 56 0.87 -4.74 5.24
CA VAL A 56 1.91 -4.10 4.44
C VAL A 56 1.35 -2.90 3.71
N LEU A 57 2.14 -1.83 3.66
CA LEU A 57 1.84 -0.61 2.92
C LEU A 57 2.70 -0.57 1.65
N ILE A 58 2.12 -0.17 0.53
CA ILE A 58 2.83 0.19 -0.69
C ILE A 58 2.64 1.69 -0.91
N VAL A 59 3.71 2.45 -0.74
CA VAL A 59 3.71 3.91 -0.92
C VAL A 59 4.26 4.22 -2.30
N TYR A 60 3.40 4.73 -3.19
CA TYR A 60 3.81 5.14 -4.52
C TYR A 60 4.52 6.49 -4.45
N THR A 61 5.78 6.51 -4.90
CA THR A 61 6.63 7.70 -4.85
C THR A 61 6.74 8.41 -6.19
N SER A 62 6.50 7.71 -7.29
CA SER A 62 6.43 8.27 -8.65
C SER A 62 5.74 7.25 -9.55
N THR A 63 4.88 7.74 -10.43
CA THR A 63 4.15 6.93 -11.43
C THR A 63 4.26 7.62 -12.79
N ASP A 64 4.41 6.85 -13.86
CA ASP A 64 4.41 7.31 -15.26
C ASP A 64 3.77 6.24 -16.17
N ASP A 65 3.68 6.52 -17.47
CA ASP A 65 3.08 5.61 -18.44
C ASP A 65 3.84 4.27 -18.58
N ALA A 66 5.12 4.21 -18.19
CA ALA A 66 5.95 3.02 -18.28
C ALA A 66 5.92 2.18 -16.99
N GLY A 67 5.57 2.77 -15.85
CA GLY A 67 5.47 2.07 -14.58
C GLY A 67 5.55 3.00 -13.38
N PHE A 68 6.09 2.48 -12.27
CA PHE A 68 6.12 3.23 -11.03
C PHE A 68 7.27 2.84 -10.12
N THR A 69 7.62 3.77 -9.24
CA THR A 69 8.52 3.54 -8.11
C THR A 69 7.71 3.55 -6.83
N PHE A 70 8.05 2.65 -5.92
CA PHE A 70 7.30 2.46 -4.70
C PHE A 70 8.22 2.13 -3.52
N GLN A 71 7.65 2.25 -2.33
CA GLN A 71 8.22 1.76 -1.09
C GLN A 71 7.26 0.73 -0.50
N ALA A 72 7.70 -0.52 -0.41
CA ALA A 72 7.00 -1.53 0.36
C ALA A 72 7.42 -1.39 1.82
N GLU A 73 6.45 -1.13 2.69
CA GLU A 73 6.67 -0.83 4.09
C GLU A 73 5.93 -1.83 4.96
N MET A 74 6.68 -2.62 5.74
CA MET A 74 6.11 -3.55 6.69
C MET A 74 6.17 -2.94 8.11
N PRO A 75 5.03 -2.74 8.79
CA PRO A 75 5.01 -2.23 10.16
C PRO A 75 5.74 -3.14 11.15
N LEU A 76 6.43 -2.55 12.13
CA LEU A 76 7.28 -3.26 13.08
C LEU A 76 7.08 -2.80 14.53
N ASN A 77 6.99 -3.77 15.44
CA ASN A 77 7.13 -3.53 16.88
C ASN A 77 8.60 -3.64 17.33
N GLN A 78 9.40 -4.45 16.62
CA GLN A 78 10.81 -4.71 16.91
C GLN A 78 11.69 -4.42 15.70
N ASP A 79 12.88 -3.87 15.93
CA ASP A 79 13.85 -3.58 14.87
C ASP A 79 14.52 -4.88 14.37
N PRO A 80 14.44 -5.19 13.07
CA PRO A 80 15.25 -6.25 12.46
C PRO A 80 16.73 -5.83 12.45
N LYS A 81 17.59 -6.82 12.70
CA LYS A 81 19.05 -6.70 12.60
C LYS A 81 19.51 -7.09 11.21
N ASN A 82 20.74 -6.70 10.84
CA ASN A 82 21.41 -7.14 9.61
C ASN A 82 20.56 -6.93 8.34
N LEU A 83 19.98 -5.73 8.19
CA LEU A 83 19.20 -5.39 7.01
C LEU A 83 20.04 -5.48 5.72
N PRO A 84 19.51 -6.07 4.63
CA PRO A 84 20.08 -5.94 3.31
C PRO A 84 20.21 -4.47 2.90
N LYS A 85 21.16 -4.14 2.01
CA LYS A 85 21.35 -2.76 1.53
C LYS A 85 20.12 -2.18 0.82
N THR A 86 19.23 -3.03 0.32
CA THR A 86 17.96 -2.65 -0.33
C THR A 86 16.86 -2.31 0.67
N MET A 87 17.08 -2.52 1.97
CA MET A 87 16.11 -2.30 3.03
C MET A 87 16.62 -1.32 4.08
N SER A 88 15.71 -0.54 4.66
CA SER A 88 16.02 0.44 5.71
C SER A 88 14.89 0.52 6.73
N ILE A 89 15.17 0.98 7.95
CA ILE A 89 14.11 1.35 8.90
C ILE A 89 13.67 2.78 8.62
N GLY A 90 12.36 3.01 8.64
CA GLY A 90 11.75 4.31 8.43
C GLY A 90 10.47 4.49 9.24
N GLN A 91 9.73 5.53 8.90
CA GLN A 91 8.38 5.80 9.39
C GLN A 91 7.43 5.75 8.21
N SER A 92 6.26 5.15 8.41
CA SER A 92 5.19 5.17 7.41
C SER A 92 4.65 6.58 7.23
N PRO A 93 3.98 6.86 6.10
CA PRO A 93 3.29 8.13 5.91
C PRO A 93 2.30 8.45 7.04
N GLU A 94 2.14 9.73 7.32
CA GLU A 94 1.21 10.26 8.30
C GLU A 94 0.46 11.48 7.75
N GLY A 95 -0.63 11.84 8.43
CA GLY A 95 -1.43 13.02 8.09
C GLY A 95 -2.82 12.67 7.56
N LYS A 96 -3.55 13.70 7.12
CA LYS A 96 -4.93 13.58 6.64
C LYS A 96 -4.97 12.92 5.27
N VAL A 97 -5.84 11.93 5.13
CA VAL A 97 -6.05 11.19 3.89
C VAL A 97 -7.54 10.92 3.70
N LEU A 98 -7.93 10.66 2.45
CA LEU A 98 -9.17 9.95 2.15
C LEU A 98 -8.88 8.46 2.00
N LYS A 99 -9.71 7.62 2.59
CA LYS A 99 -9.67 6.17 2.49
C LYS A 99 -10.74 5.68 1.52
N PHE A 100 -10.33 4.80 0.63
CA PHE A 100 -11.18 4.06 -0.28
C PHE A 100 -10.88 2.57 -0.13
N VAL A 101 -11.88 1.71 -0.28
CA VAL A 101 -11.67 0.26 -0.12
C VAL A 101 -11.92 -0.44 -1.44
N HIS A 102 -10.86 -1.04 -1.97
CA HIS A 102 -10.93 -1.95 -3.10
C HIS A 102 -11.24 -3.37 -2.60
N ARG A 103 -12.16 -4.05 -3.30
CA ARG A 103 -12.42 -5.48 -3.12
C ARG A 103 -12.50 -6.16 -4.47
N GLY A 104 -11.62 -7.12 -4.69
CA GLY A 104 -11.53 -7.86 -5.95
C GLY A 104 -10.08 -8.01 -6.42
N SER A 105 -9.92 -8.50 -7.65
CA SER A 105 -8.59 -8.66 -8.26
C SER A 105 -7.84 -7.34 -8.36
N TYR A 106 -6.52 -7.41 -8.17
CA TYR A 106 -5.61 -6.29 -8.41
C TYR A 106 -5.75 -5.72 -9.83
N ASP A 107 -6.12 -6.55 -10.82
CA ASP A 107 -6.37 -6.08 -12.20
C ASP A 107 -7.52 -5.06 -12.30
N ASN A 108 -8.42 -5.03 -11.31
CA ASN A 108 -9.52 -4.07 -11.24
C ASN A 108 -9.16 -2.80 -10.43
N MET A 109 -7.90 -2.63 -10.04
CA MET A 109 -7.44 -1.43 -9.33
C MET A 109 -7.59 -0.17 -10.18
N ASP A 110 -7.41 -0.26 -11.50
CA ASP A 110 -7.59 0.86 -12.43
C ASP A 110 -9.00 1.49 -12.31
N ASN A 111 -10.03 0.65 -12.22
CA ASN A 111 -11.41 1.11 -12.00
C ASN A 111 -11.56 1.84 -10.65
N THR A 112 -10.81 1.42 -9.64
CA THR A 112 -10.83 2.07 -8.32
C THR A 112 -10.15 3.43 -8.37
N TYR A 113 -9.00 3.53 -9.04
CA TYR A 113 -8.30 4.79 -9.24
C TYR A 113 -9.12 5.78 -10.07
N GLU A 114 -9.82 5.32 -11.10
CA GLU A 114 -10.75 6.16 -11.87
C GLU A 114 -11.88 6.69 -10.98
N ALA A 115 -12.51 5.83 -10.18
CA ALA A 115 -13.57 6.22 -9.26
C ALA A 115 -13.10 7.21 -8.19
N ILE A 116 -11.87 7.03 -7.67
CA ILE A 116 -11.23 7.96 -6.73
C ILE A 116 -11.04 9.33 -7.38
N THR A 117 -10.49 9.37 -8.59
CA THR A 117 -10.23 10.62 -9.32
C THR A 117 -11.53 11.39 -9.56
N ASN A 118 -12.57 10.70 -10.05
CA ASN A 118 -13.89 11.28 -10.24
C ASN A 118 -14.47 11.83 -8.92
N TYR A 119 -14.32 11.10 -7.81
CA TYR A 119 -14.79 11.55 -6.51
C TYR A 119 -14.08 12.84 -6.05
N LEU A 120 -12.75 12.90 -6.22
CA LEU A 120 -11.97 14.09 -5.87
C LEU A 120 -12.41 15.31 -6.69
N ASP A 121 -12.63 15.13 -7.99
CA ASP A 121 -13.08 16.18 -8.90
C ASP A 121 -14.48 16.68 -8.54
N GLU A 122 -15.44 15.77 -8.30
CA GLU A 122 -16.80 16.12 -7.88
C GLU A 122 -16.83 16.91 -6.57
N LYS A 123 -15.95 16.53 -5.63
CA LYS A 123 -15.82 17.19 -4.32
C LYS A 123 -14.91 18.42 -4.35
N LYS A 124 -14.23 18.68 -5.47
CA LYS A 124 -13.22 19.74 -5.62
C LYS A 124 -12.12 19.64 -4.56
N LEU A 125 -11.70 18.42 -4.26
CA LEU A 125 -10.64 18.13 -3.30
C LEU A 125 -9.30 18.02 -4.02
N GLU A 126 -8.28 18.69 -3.50
CA GLU A 126 -6.94 18.60 -4.02
C GLU A 126 -6.15 17.50 -3.28
N ALA A 127 -5.79 16.45 -3.99
CA ALA A 127 -4.92 15.39 -3.49
C ALA A 127 -3.44 15.71 -3.79
N LYS A 128 -2.55 15.07 -3.03
CA LYS A 128 -1.12 14.96 -3.40
C LYS A 128 -0.96 13.93 -4.51
N ASP A 129 0.09 14.09 -5.31
CA ASP A 129 0.47 13.14 -6.37
C ASP A 129 1.14 11.88 -5.79
N SER A 130 0.51 11.25 -4.79
CA SER A 130 1.00 10.04 -4.14
C SER A 130 -0.18 9.22 -3.64
N PHE A 131 -0.09 7.91 -3.83
CA PHE A 131 -1.07 6.95 -3.33
C PHE A 131 -0.40 6.01 -2.33
N ILE A 132 -1.17 5.54 -1.37
CA ILE A 132 -0.72 4.54 -0.41
C ILE A 132 -1.73 3.40 -0.44
N GLU A 133 -1.30 2.21 -0.78
CA GLU A 133 -2.11 1.00 -0.67
C GLU A 133 -1.78 0.26 0.62
N GLU A 134 -2.79 -0.19 1.34
CA GLU A 134 -2.67 -1.07 2.50
C GLU A 134 -3.36 -2.40 2.20
N TYR A 135 -2.58 -3.47 2.15
CA TYR A 135 -3.08 -4.81 1.86
C TYR A 135 -3.64 -5.41 3.15
N VAL A 136 -4.95 -5.25 3.35
CA VAL A 136 -5.69 -5.75 4.52
C VAL A 136 -5.66 -7.27 4.56
N THR A 137 -5.75 -7.91 3.39
CA THR A 137 -5.57 -9.35 3.19
C THR A 137 -4.16 -9.64 2.67
N ASP A 138 -3.56 -10.77 3.08
CA ASP A 138 -2.22 -11.19 2.62
C ASP A 138 -2.27 -11.55 1.11
N PRO A 139 -1.66 -10.74 0.22
CA PRO A 139 -1.77 -10.97 -1.22
C PRO A 139 -1.00 -12.21 -1.69
N LEU A 140 -0.16 -12.81 -0.84
CA LEU A 140 0.54 -14.06 -1.14
C LEU A 140 -0.31 -15.31 -0.86
N LYS A 141 -1.45 -15.16 -0.19
CA LYS A 141 -2.29 -16.28 0.28
C LYS A 141 -3.77 -16.13 -0.07
N THR A 142 -4.20 -14.91 -0.38
CA THR A 142 -5.59 -14.60 -0.68
C THR A 142 -5.83 -14.81 -2.17
N GLU A 143 -6.95 -15.42 -2.52
CA GLU A 143 -7.38 -15.52 -3.91
C GLU A 143 -7.58 -14.12 -4.50
N GLU A 144 -7.27 -13.96 -5.79
CA GLU A 144 -7.28 -12.66 -6.47
C GLU A 144 -8.60 -11.90 -6.29
N ASP A 145 -9.74 -12.59 -6.42
CA ASP A 145 -11.08 -12.02 -6.32
C ASP A 145 -11.51 -11.65 -4.88
N LYS A 146 -10.69 -11.99 -3.89
CA LYS A 146 -10.95 -11.76 -2.45
C LYS A 146 -9.97 -10.77 -1.83
N LEU A 147 -9.09 -10.15 -2.61
CA LEU A 147 -8.17 -9.15 -2.09
C LEU A 147 -8.96 -7.95 -1.56
N ILE A 148 -8.56 -7.48 -0.38
CA ILE A 148 -9.04 -6.24 0.21
C ILE A 148 -7.85 -5.31 0.36
N ILE A 149 -7.91 -4.18 -0.35
CA ILE A 149 -6.85 -3.17 -0.36
C ILE A 149 -7.48 -1.84 0.04
N ASN A 150 -6.98 -1.20 1.09
CA ASN A 150 -7.34 0.19 1.36
C ASN A 150 -6.42 1.07 0.52
N VAL A 151 -7.00 1.97 -0.27
CA VAL A 151 -6.28 3.02 -0.98
C VAL A 151 -6.44 4.31 -0.20
N PHE A 152 -5.32 4.86 0.26
CA PHE A 152 -5.27 6.16 0.91
C PHE A 152 -4.73 7.21 -0.03
N VAL A 153 -5.46 8.32 -0.10
CA VAL A 153 -5.12 9.50 -0.89
C VAL A 153 -4.80 10.65 0.06
N PRO A 154 -3.53 11.05 0.21
CA PRO A 154 -3.16 12.21 1.00
C PRO A 154 -3.75 13.49 0.42
N LEU A 155 -4.39 14.29 1.28
CA LEU A 155 -4.92 15.60 0.90
C LEU A 155 -3.80 16.65 0.93
N LYS A 156 -3.92 17.70 0.10
CA LYS A 156 -3.03 18.87 0.13
C LYS A 156 -3.27 19.77 1.33
#